data_AF-A0A069IEW6-F1
#
_entry.id   AF-A0A069IEW6-F1
#
_cell.length_a   1.000
_cell.length_b   1.000
_cell.length_c   1.000
_cell.angle_alpha   90.00
_cell.angle_beta   90.00
_cell.angle_gamma   90.00
#
_symmetry.space_group_name_H-M   'P 1'
#
loop_
_entity.id
_entity.type
_entity.pdbx_description
1 polymer ?
#
loop_
_entity_poly.entity_id
_entity_poly.type
_entity_poly.pdbx_seq_one_letter_code
_entity_poly.pdbx_strand_id
1 'polypeptide(L)'
;MPVSRSREEISAWCTQFIVNNLGIPPAKVDTSHEFDAYGLDSTAAVGLVVELEEWLGRPVDPSVLFEYPTIDALANHLEGEPA
;
A
#
# COMPACT_ATOMS: atom_id res chain seq x y z
N MET A 1 6.08 -21.00 8.01
CA MET A 1 6.81 -20.53 6.81
C MET A 1 6.85 -19.01 6.91
N PRO A 2 8.02 -18.34 6.85
CA PRO A 2 8.05 -16.89 6.88
C PRO A 2 7.39 -16.37 5.61
N VAL A 3 6.30 -15.61 5.77
CA VAL A 3 5.57 -14.99 4.67
C VAL A 3 6.33 -13.75 4.20
N SER A 4 7.45 -13.95 3.51
CA SER A 4 8.08 -12.87 2.75
C SER A 4 7.16 -12.56 1.58
N ARG A 5 6.35 -11.50 1.70
CA ARG A 5 5.42 -11.05 0.67
C ARG A 5 6.21 -10.36 -0.43
N SER A 6 5.99 -10.77 -1.68
CA SER A 6 6.61 -10.10 -2.84
C SER A 6 5.93 -8.76 -3.11
N ARG A 7 6.62 -7.84 -3.82
CA ARG A 7 6.04 -6.56 -4.25
C ARG A 7 4.72 -6.72 -5.00
N GLU A 8 4.56 -7.82 -5.75
CA GLU A 8 3.34 -8.15 -6.49
C GLU A 8 2.17 -8.43 -5.54
N GLU A 9 2.40 -9.11 -4.42
CA GLU A 9 1.35 -9.33 -3.42
C GLU A 9 0.96 -8.03 -2.70
N ILE A 10 1.97 -7.22 -2.34
CA ILE A 10 1.75 -5.94 -1.65
C ILE A 10 0.97 -4.98 -2.56
N SER A 11 1.37 -4.90 -3.83
CA SER A 11 0.69 -4.05 -4.81
C SER A 11 -0.73 -4.50 -5.12
N ALA A 12 -0.96 -5.82 -5.24
CA ALA A 12 -2.30 -6.38 -5.37
C ALA A 12 -3.15 -6.09 -4.13
N TRP A 13 -2.58 -6.17 -2.93
CA TRP A 13 -3.24 -5.88 -1.68
C TRP A 13 -3.62 -4.40 -1.56
N CYS A 14 -2.69 -3.47 -1.81
CA CYS A 14 -2.97 -2.04 -1.83
C CYS A 14 -4.04 -1.69 -2.88
N THR A 15 -3.99 -2.34 -4.04
CA THR A 15 -5.01 -2.17 -5.09
C THR A 15 -6.39 -2.59 -4.58
N GLN A 16 -6.50 -3.77 -3.97
CA GLN A 16 -7.76 -4.24 -3.36
C GLN A 16 -8.26 -3.30 -2.27
N PHE A 17 -7.36 -2.79 -1.42
CA PHE A 17 -7.70 -1.82 -0.38
C PHE A 17 -8.29 -0.54 -0.99
N ILE A 18 -7.64 0.03 -2.01
CA ILE A 18 -8.12 1.22 -2.72
C ILE A 18 -9.47 0.96 -3.37
N VAL A 19 -9.64 -0.20 -4.02
CA VAL A 19 -10.90 -0.58 -4.67
C VAL A 19 -12.03 -0.66 -3.66
N ASN A 20 -11.79 -1.29 -2.51
CA ASN A 20 -12.80 -1.50 -1.49
C ASN A 20 -13.12 -0.21 -0.70
N ASN A 21 -12.09 0.60 -0.42
CA ASN A 21 -12.22 1.80 0.42
C ASN A 21 -12.62 3.05 -0.37
N LEU A 22 -12.08 3.24 -1.58
CA LEU A 22 -12.41 4.38 -2.46
C LEU A 22 -13.46 4.05 -3.52
N GLY A 23 -13.82 2.77 -3.71
CA GLY A 23 -14.78 2.36 -4.73
C GLY A 23 -14.24 2.51 -6.16
N ILE A 24 -12.93 2.62 -6.33
CA ILE A 24 -12.29 2.75 -7.65
C ILE A 24 -12.17 1.36 -8.28
N PRO A 25 -12.54 1.16 -9.55
CA PRO A 25 -12.37 -0.14 -10.18
C PRO A 25 -10.88 -0.53 -10.28
N PRO A 26 -10.51 -1.80 -10.07
CA PRO A 26 -9.10 -2.23 -10.09
C PRO A 26 -8.42 -1.95 -11.44
N ALA A 27 -9.19 -1.94 -12.53
CA ALA A 27 -8.71 -1.58 -13.86
C ALA A 27 -8.33 -0.09 -14.02
N LYS A 28 -8.69 0.76 -13.06
CA LYS A 28 -8.28 2.17 -12.99
C LYS A 28 -7.25 2.43 -11.90
N VAL A 29 -6.88 1.43 -11.11
CA VAL A 29 -5.84 1.55 -10.10
C VAL A 29 -4.51 1.19 -10.77
N ASP A 30 -3.80 2.22 -11.18
CA ASP A 30 -2.41 2.17 -11.59
C ASP A 30 -1.47 2.23 -10.38
N THR A 31 -0.63 1.22 -10.23
CA THR A 31 0.33 1.13 -9.13
C THR A 31 1.47 2.14 -9.23
N SER A 32 1.67 2.70 -10.43
CA SER A 32 2.64 3.77 -10.71
C SER A 32 2.08 5.17 -10.43
N HIS A 33 0.78 5.30 -10.12
CA HIS A 33 0.15 6.57 -9.85
C HIS A 33 0.11 6.86 -8.35
N GLU A 34 0.03 8.15 -8.03
CA GLU A 34 0.05 8.60 -6.65
C GLU A 34 -1.28 8.31 -5.93
N PHE A 35 -1.22 7.94 -4.65
CA PHE A 35 -2.41 7.74 -3.82
C PHE A 35 -3.30 9.01 -3.79
N ASP A 36 -2.68 10.19 -3.72
CA ASP A 36 -3.37 11.49 -3.75
C ASP A 36 -4.20 11.68 -5.03
N ALA A 37 -3.68 11.21 -6.17
CA ALA A 37 -4.37 11.31 -7.46
C ALA A 37 -5.66 10.45 -7.52
N TYR A 38 -5.78 9.46 -6.64
CA TYR A 38 -7.01 8.66 -6.45
C TYR A 38 -7.99 9.30 -5.47
N GLY A 39 -7.64 10.41 -4.82
CA GLY A 39 -8.43 11.02 -3.75
C GLY A 39 -8.27 10.30 -2.40
N LEU A 40 -7.09 9.71 -2.16
CA LEU A 40 -6.80 9.01 -0.93
C LEU A 40 -6.49 10.03 0.18
N ASP A 41 -7.53 10.44 0.92
CA ASP A 41 -7.42 11.35 2.06
C ASP A 41 -6.51 10.80 3.18
N SER A 42 -5.98 11.69 4.03
CA SER A 42 -5.07 11.33 5.14
C SER A 42 -5.62 10.20 6.04
N THR A 43 -6.94 10.13 6.24
CA THR A 43 -7.57 9.05 7.03
C THR A 43 -7.48 7.69 6.31
N ALA A 44 -7.72 7.66 5.00
CA ALA A 44 -7.61 6.44 4.20
C ALA A 44 -6.14 6.00 4.06
N ALA A 45 -5.21 6.95 3.99
CA ALA A 45 -3.77 6.73 3.99
C ALA A 45 -3.31 6.05 5.28
N VAL A 46 -3.66 6.61 6.44
CA VAL A 46 -3.33 6.00 7.73
C VAL A 46 -3.98 4.63 7.87
N GLY A 47 -5.24 4.46 7.45
CA GLY A 47 -5.90 3.16 7.46
C GLY A 47 -5.20 2.10 6.60
N LEU A 48 -4.73 2.49 5.41
CA LEU A 48 -3.97 1.62 4.52
C LEU A 48 -2.69 1.13 5.21
N VAL A 49 -1.95 2.04 5.84
CA VAL A 49 -0.69 1.71 6.54
C VAL A 49 -0.95 0.80 7.73
N VAL A 50 -1.99 1.08 8.52
CA VAL A 50 -2.37 0.29 9.71
C VAL A 50 -2.78 -1.14 9.32
N GLU A 51 -3.60 -1.29 8.29
CA GLU A 51 -3.95 -2.64 7.81
C GLU A 51 -2.75 -3.35 7.19
N LEU A 52 -1.87 -2.61 6.52
CA LEU A 52 -0.67 -3.15 5.89
C LEU A 52 0.38 -3.61 6.92
N GLU A 53 0.58 -2.86 8.00
CA GLU A 53 1.46 -3.27 9.13
C GLU A 53 0.95 -4.55 9.78
N GLU A 54 -0.37 -4.68 9.99
CA GLU A 54 -0.98 -5.89 10.56
C GLU A 54 -0.85 -7.08 9.58
N TRP A 55 -1.03 -6.83 8.29
CA TRP A 55 -0.95 -7.85 7.26
C TRP A 55 0.48 -8.36 7.01
N LEU A 56 1.48 -7.48 7.16
CA LEU A 56 2.91 -7.80 7.10
C LEU A 56 3.44 -8.32 8.45
N GLY A 57 2.77 -8.00 9.55
CA GLY A 57 3.22 -8.31 10.90
C GLY A 57 4.44 -7.49 11.34
N ARG A 58 4.62 -6.26 10.81
CA ARG A 58 5.72 -5.36 11.17
C ARG A 58 5.23 -3.91 11.21
N PRO A 59 5.81 -3.04 12.06
CA PRO A 59 5.44 -1.64 12.10
C PRO A 59 5.79 -0.96 10.78
N VAL A 60 4.84 -0.20 10.22
CA VAL A 60 5.05 0.63 9.03
C VAL A 60 4.71 2.06 9.42
N ASP A 61 5.64 2.98 9.19
CA ASP A 61 5.43 4.38 9.56
C ASP A 61 4.56 5.07 8.50
N PRO A 62 3.49 5.80 8.84
CA PRO A 62 2.66 6.47 7.84
C PRO A 62 3.42 7.52 7.02
N SER A 63 4.59 7.95 7.49
CA SER A 63 5.52 8.80 6.73
C SER A 63 5.94 8.17 5.40
N VAL A 64 5.95 6.82 5.30
CA VAL A 64 6.29 6.11 4.05
C VAL A 64 5.31 6.42 2.93
N LEU A 65 4.06 6.82 3.21
CA LEU A 65 3.13 7.24 2.17
C LEU A 65 3.46 8.62 1.59
N PHE A 66 4.14 9.48 2.37
CA PHE A 66 4.65 10.75 1.88
C PHE A 66 5.98 10.56 1.12
N GLU A 67 6.82 9.63 1.54
CA GLU A 67 8.08 9.31 0.86
C GLU A 67 7.88 8.47 -0.40
N TYR A 68 6.91 7.54 -0.35
CA TYR A 68 6.54 6.62 -1.41
C TYR A 68 5.05 6.78 -1.74
N PRO A 69 4.67 7.87 -2.44
CA PRO A 69 3.28 8.17 -2.74
C PRO A 69 2.66 7.22 -3.77
N THR A 70 3.34 6.16 -4.20
CA THR A 70 2.85 5.18 -5.19
C THR A 70 2.88 3.77 -4.63
N ILE A 71 1.98 2.92 -5.11
CA ILE A 71 1.89 1.52 -4.69
C ILE A 71 3.18 0.76 -5.03
N ASP A 72 3.77 1.02 -6.20
CA ASP A 72 5.01 0.36 -6.61
C ASP A 72 6.18 0.73 -5.68
N ALA A 73 6.32 2.03 -5.36
CA ALA A 73 7.39 2.49 -4.48
C ALA A 73 7.21 1.95 -3.04
N LEU A 74 5.97 1.94 -2.55
CA LEU A 74 5.62 1.35 -1.26
C LEU A 74 5.93 -0.16 -1.25
N ALA A 75 5.47 -0.89 -2.27
CA ALA A 75 5.70 -2.32 -2.38
C ALA A 75 7.19 -2.67 -2.50
N ASN A 76 7.96 -1.86 -3.23
CA ASN A 76 9.40 -2.02 -3.38
C ASN A 76 10.16 -1.75 -2.07
N HIS A 77 9.75 -0.71 -1.33
CA HIS A 77 10.30 -0.45 0.01
C HIS A 77 10.01 -1.61 0.96
N LEU A 78 8.79 -2.17 0.87
CA LEU A 78 8.33 -3.23 1.75
C LEU A 78 8.87 -4.63 1.36
N GLU A 79 9.19 -4.90 0.10
CA GLU A 79 9.80 -6.17 -0.35
C GLU A 79 11.21 -6.38 0.22
N GLY A 80 11.90 -5.29 0.58
CA GLY A 80 13.33 -5.29 0.90
C GLY A 80 13.73 -5.13 2.36
N GLU A 81 12.80 -4.89 3.30
CA GLU A 81 13.14 -4.72 4.71
C GLU A 81 13.06 -6.07 5.46
N PRO A 82 14.20 -6.78 5.69
CA PRO A 82 14.21 -7.90 6.62
C PRO A 82 13.92 -7.38 8.02
N ALA A 83 12.92 -7.99 8.67
CA ALA A 83 12.61 -7.76 10.08
C ALA A 83 13.81 -8.01 11.00
#